data_AF-A0A4Q1KJ35-F1
#
_entry.id   AF-A0A4Q1KJ35-F1
#
_cell.length_a   1.000
_cell.length_b   1.000
_cell.length_c   1.000
_cell.angle_alpha   90.00
_cell.angle_beta   90.00
_cell.angle_gamma   90.00
#
_symmetry.space_group_name_H-M   'P 1'
#
loop_
_entity.id
_entity.type
_entity.pdbx_description
1 polymer ?
#
loop_
_entity_poly.entity_id
_entity_poly.type
_entity_poly.pdbx_seq_one_letter_code
_entity_poly.pdbx_strand_id
1 'polypeptide(L)'
;MSSNGYCQLINSQDGTGPDIIRARQRDSRQIKISTISEQWLFNLHGKLWRQTNATMLDGALDLEINPTRFLAYQDAPYAAELMQLPTLEVMHRAADRRIHLQHATLDTEDNILVGTLHLGGELFSQRSADWQRSLIGYLSHVQQCCVNVLAPPGSDAEIIGFEIRSVRQVECYWELRAEQAPLILRDMSIAVRSSDPEAEIHYLIGAAANASWLKIELTKKIHLVIYAKCMDRLRFEVRYIDGIQGELEAFHCNVASPMLQRLMDIRIGAAARVQRFWRDYAERLTPQFGAQQIIDFIASFNEIAPVAVRHELLTLLAANRALIANDEAGIVTNELCEALRRAGILERSRHRQRGRIYRMARRYRAVFQQMFGGDDIVT
;
A
#
# COMPACT_ATOMS: atom_id res chain seq x y z
N MET A 1 -2.24 20.72 -44.83
CA MET A 1 -2.67 21.78 -43.89
C MET A 1 -2.96 21.13 -42.55
N SER A 2 -2.08 21.37 -41.58
CA SER A 2 -2.12 20.83 -40.22
C SER A 2 -3.33 21.39 -39.46
N SER A 3 -4.31 20.56 -39.16
CA SER A 3 -5.41 20.92 -38.28
C SER A 3 -4.86 21.08 -36.85
N ASN A 4 -4.85 22.31 -36.37
CA ASN A 4 -4.75 22.59 -34.94
C ASN A 4 -5.94 21.92 -34.27
N GLY A 5 -5.70 20.80 -33.59
CA GLY A 5 -6.72 20.09 -32.82
C GLY A 5 -7.17 20.98 -31.68
N TYR A 6 -8.33 21.62 -31.83
CA TYR A 6 -8.99 22.36 -30.77
C TYR A 6 -9.21 21.42 -29.58
N CYS A 7 -8.63 21.80 -28.44
CA CYS A 7 -8.94 21.22 -27.14
C CYS A 7 -10.10 22.04 -26.59
N GLN A 8 -11.31 21.50 -26.63
CA GLN A 8 -12.46 22.11 -25.97
C GLN A 8 -12.57 21.49 -24.58
N LEU A 9 -12.57 22.34 -23.57
CA LEU A 9 -12.99 21.98 -22.21
C LEU A 9 -14.51 21.94 -22.25
N ILE A 10 -15.11 20.81 -21.89
CA ILE A 10 -16.56 20.69 -21.82
C ILE A 10 -16.95 21.09 -20.39
N ASN A 11 -17.41 22.34 -20.25
CA ASN A 11 -17.77 22.99 -18.99
C ASN A 11 -18.97 22.29 -18.31
N SER A 12 -19.05 22.41 -16.98
CA SER A 12 -20.34 22.57 -16.29
C SER A 12 -20.92 23.93 -16.70
N GLN A 13 -22.14 23.97 -17.23
CA GLN A 13 -22.72 25.09 -18.01
C GLN A 13 -22.61 26.51 -17.41
N ASP A 14 -22.33 26.65 -16.11
CA ASP A 14 -22.29 27.94 -15.44
C ASP A 14 -20.91 28.63 -15.51
N GLY A 15 -19.87 27.96 -16.00
CA GLY A 15 -18.49 28.49 -16.03
C GLY A 15 -17.87 28.72 -14.65
N THR A 16 -18.54 28.30 -13.58
CA THR A 16 -18.14 28.47 -12.18
C THR A 16 -17.59 27.20 -11.54
N GLY A 17 -17.73 26.04 -12.21
CA GLY A 17 -17.24 24.73 -11.74
C GLY A 17 -15.93 24.31 -12.42
N PRO A 18 -15.09 23.50 -11.75
CA PRO A 18 -13.84 22.99 -12.33
C PRO A 18 -14.10 22.03 -13.51
N ASP A 19 -13.24 22.09 -14.53
CA ASP A 19 -13.35 21.23 -15.71
C ASP A 19 -13.15 19.74 -15.36
N ILE A 20 -14.08 18.89 -15.81
CA ILE A 20 -14.01 17.45 -15.54
C ILE A 20 -13.27 16.72 -16.67
N ILE A 21 -13.61 17.01 -17.93
CA ILE A 21 -13.09 16.31 -19.11
C ILE A 21 -12.49 17.30 -20.12
N ARG A 22 -11.36 16.87 -20.69
CA ARG A 22 -10.76 17.46 -21.90
C ARG A 22 -11.28 16.68 -23.10
N ALA A 23 -11.90 17.38 -24.05
CA ALA A 23 -12.27 16.84 -25.35
C ALA A 23 -11.33 17.40 -26.42
N ARG A 24 -10.71 16.50 -27.19
CA ARG A 24 -9.85 16.87 -28.32
C ARG A 24 -10.40 16.26 -29.58
N GLN A 25 -10.81 17.12 -30.50
CA GLN A 25 -11.21 16.65 -31.82
C GLN A 25 -9.97 16.18 -32.59
N ARG A 26 -10.00 14.92 -33.06
CA ARG A 26 -8.90 14.33 -33.83
C ARG A 26 -9.13 14.52 -35.33
N ASP A 27 -10.36 14.29 -35.77
CA ASP A 27 -10.82 14.48 -37.13
C ASP A 27 -12.33 14.78 -37.14
N SER A 28 -12.96 14.83 -38.30
CA SER A 28 -14.40 15.15 -38.43
C SER A 28 -15.33 14.10 -37.83
N ARG A 29 -14.85 12.89 -37.55
CA ARG A 29 -15.64 11.75 -37.06
C ARG A 29 -15.26 11.30 -35.66
N GLN A 30 -14.13 11.73 -35.12
CA GLN A 30 -13.55 11.19 -33.89
C GLN A 30 -13.20 12.28 -32.87
N ILE A 31 -13.70 12.11 -31.65
CA ILE A 31 -13.40 12.95 -30.49
C ILE A 31 -12.70 12.08 -29.45
N LYS A 32 -11.51 12.47 -29.01
CA LYS A 32 -10.85 11.85 -27.86
C LYS A 32 -11.29 12.56 -26.59
N ILE A 33 -11.69 11.80 -25.58
CA ILE A 33 -12.05 12.34 -24.26
C ILE A 33 -11.10 11.81 -23.20
N SER A 34 -10.80 12.62 -22.20
CA SER A 34 -10.03 12.24 -21.01
C SER A 34 -10.36 13.15 -19.83
N THR A 35 -10.51 12.61 -18.63
CA THR A 35 -10.66 13.40 -17.40
C THR A 35 -9.37 14.14 -17.04
N ILE A 36 -9.50 15.22 -16.27
CA ILE A 36 -8.37 15.90 -15.62
C ILE A 36 -8.00 15.12 -14.35
N SER A 37 -7.28 14.01 -14.51
CA SER A 37 -7.02 12.99 -13.47
C SER A 37 -6.43 13.51 -12.15
N GLU A 38 -5.73 14.64 -12.18
CA GLU A 38 -5.15 15.24 -10.97
C GLU A 38 -6.18 15.88 -10.03
N GLN A 39 -7.36 16.24 -10.55
CA GLN A 39 -8.41 16.95 -9.83
C GLN A 39 -9.58 16.07 -9.41
N TRP A 40 -9.74 14.89 -10.01
CA TRP A 40 -10.93 14.06 -9.84
C TRP A 40 -10.58 12.67 -9.30
N LEU A 41 -11.49 12.11 -8.51
CA LEU A 41 -11.33 10.80 -7.85
C LEU A 41 -11.67 9.61 -8.76
N PHE A 42 -11.70 9.81 -10.08
CA PHE A 42 -11.87 8.78 -11.10
C PHE A 42 -11.18 9.21 -12.39
N ASN A 43 -10.81 8.23 -13.23
CA ASN A 43 -10.34 8.53 -14.58
C ASN A 43 -11.25 7.94 -15.64
N LEU A 44 -11.62 8.75 -16.62
CA LEU A 44 -12.33 8.29 -17.80
C LEU A 44 -11.53 8.73 -19.02
N HIS A 45 -11.21 7.81 -19.91
CA HIS A 45 -10.56 8.16 -21.15
C HIS A 45 -11.00 7.23 -22.28
N GLY A 46 -10.96 7.75 -23.50
CA GLY A 46 -11.37 6.95 -24.65
C GLY A 46 -11.75 7.83 -25.81
N LYS A 47 -12.63 7.32 -26.64
CA LYS A 47 -12.98 7.99 -27.88
C LYS A 47 -14.47 7.84 -28.17
N LEU A 48 -15.02 8.91 -28.70
CA LEU A 48 -16.37 9.01 -29.23
C LEU A 48 -16.30 9.13 -30.75
N TRP A 49 -17.26 8.52 -31.43
CA TRP A 49 -17.35 8.47 -32.88
C TRP A 49 -18.72 8.95 -33.34
N ARG A 50 -18.73 9.82 -34.36
CA ARG A 50 -19.96 10.16 -35.08
C ARG A 50 -20.32 9.01 -36.01
N GLN A 51 -21.54 8.51 -35.90
CA GLN A 51 -22.05 7.60 -36.92
C GLN A 51 -22.25 8.37 -38.24
N THR A 52 -21.99 7.69 -39.37
CA THR A 52 -21.81 8.31 -40.69
C THR A 52 -22.99 9.18 -41.15
N ASN A 53 -24.21 8.93 -40.65
CA ASN A 53 -25.44 9.62 -41.03
C ASN A 53 -26.36 9.98 -39.85
N ALA A 54 -25.87 10.01 -38.60
CA ALA A 54 -26.73 10.17 -37.43
C ALA A 54 -26.29 11.30 -36.49
N THR A 55 -27.25 11.85 -35.74
CA THR A 55 -27.06 12.73 -34.57
C THR A 55 -26.48 11.97 -33.36
N MET A 56 -26.21 10.67 -33.50
CA MET A 56 -25.74 9.79 -32.44
C MET A 56 -24.21 9.71 -32.38
N LEU A 57 -23.69 9.72 -31.15
CA LEU A 57 -22.29 9.45 -30.85
C LEU A 57 -22.19 8.07 -30.18
N ASP A 58 -21.35 7.20 -30.73
CA ASP A 58 -20.95 5.95 -30.08
C ASP A 58 -19.63 6.15 -29.34
N GLY A 59 -19.45 5.46 -28.21
CA GLY A 59 -18.25 5.58 -27.39
C GLY A 59 -17.63 4.24 -27.03
N ALA A 60 -16.30 4.21 -27.01
CA ALA A 60 -15.53 3.17 -26.33
C ALA A 60 -14.62 3.85 -25.32
N LEU A 61 -14.94 3.68 -24.03
CA LEU A 61 -14.31 4.38 -22.92
C LEU A 61 -13.76 3.37 -21.91
N ASP A 62 -12.59 3.69 -21.39
CA ASP A 62 -11.95 3.00 -20.29
C ASP A 62 -12.15 3.86 -19.02
N LEU A 63 -12.68 3.22 -17.98
CA LEU A 63 -12.98 3.84 -16.70
C LEU A 63 -12.08 3.22 -15.63
N GLU A 64 -11.29 4.05 -14.95
CA GLU A 64 -10.50 3.69 -13.80
C GLU A 64 -11.18 4.22 -12.54
N ILE A 65 -11.49 3.31 -11.63
CA ILE A 65 -12.14 3.61 -10.35
C ILE A 65 -11.21 3.26 -9.20
N ASN A 66 -11.18 4.09 -8.16
CA ASN A 66 -10.43 3.83 -6.95
C ASN A 66 -11.29 4.17 -5.71
N PRO A 67 -12.11 3.21 -5.25
CA PRO A 67 -13.02 3.42 -4.13
C PRO A 67 -12.29 3.76 -2.83
N THR A 68 -11.04 3.30 -2.67
CA THR A 68 -10.24 3.65 -1.49
C THR A 68 -9.87 5.12 -1.53
N ARG A 69 -9.26 5.57 -2.62
CA ARG A 69 -8.88 6.98 -2.76
C ARG A 69 -10.11 7.87 -2.61
N PHE A 70 -11.25 7.45 -3.16
CA PHE A 70 -12.51 8.16 -2.92
C PHE A 70 -12.81 8.33 -1.43
N LEU A 71 -12.83 7.24 -0.66
CA LEU A 71 -13.10 7.29 0.78
C LEU A 71 -12.02 8.07 1.56
N ALA A 72 -10.75 7.94 1.18
CA ALA A 72 -9.64 8.63 1.82
C ALA A 72 -9.80 10.16 1.79
N TYR A 73 -10.47 10.68 0.76
CA TYR A 73 -10.70 12.11 0.58
C TYR A 73 -11.94 12.64 1.30
N GLN A 74 -12.74 11.78 1.93
CA GLN A 74 -13.92 12.20 2.68
C GLN A 74 -13.57 12.49 4.14
N ASP A 75 -14.14 13.56 4.70
CA ASP A 75 -14.00 13.88 6.12
C ASP A 75 -14.61 12.78 6.99
N ALA A 76 -15.81 12.33 6.63
CA ALA A 76 -16.51 11.20 7.22
C ALA A 76 -16.93 10.19 6.14
N PRO A 77 -16.65 8.88 6.31
CA PRO A 77 -16.85 7.86 5.27
C PRO A 77 -18.23 7.18 5.34
N TYR A 78 -19.26 7.88 5.83
CA TYR A 78 -20.59 7.28 6.00
C TYR A 78 -21.35 7.30 4.67
N ALA A 79 -21.57 6.11 4.09
CA ALA A 79 -22.19 5.98 2.77
C ALA A 79 -23.52 6.74 2.61
N ALA A 80 -24.35 6.81 3.65
CA ALA A 80 -25.61 7.53 3.62
C ALA A 80 -25.43 9.06 3.50
N GLU A 81 -24.41 9.61 4.16
CA GLU A 81 -24.07 11.04 4.09
C GLU A 81 -23.43 11.37 2.74
N LEU A 82 -22.50 10.53 2.27
CA LEU A 82 -21.83 10.72 0.99
C LEU A 82 -22.83 10.80 -0.18
N MET A 83 -23.86 9.96 -0.17
CA MET A 83 -24.91 9.99 -1.22
C MET A 83 -25.75 11.28 -1.24
N GLN A 84 -25.75 12.06 -0.15
CA GLN A 84 -26.49 13.34 -0.07
C GLN A 84 -25.64 14.52 -0.56
N LEU A 85 -24.32 14.34 -0.66
CA LEU A 85 -23.41 15.41 -1.07
C LEU A 85 -23.50 15.65 -2.59
N PRO A 86 -23.30 16.90 -3.04
CA PRO A 86 -23.19 17.20 -4.46
C PRO A 86 -22.07 16.39 -5.12
N THR A 87 -22.38 15.74 -6.25
CA THR A 87 -21.45 14.87 -6.97
C THR A 87 -20.10 15.53 -7.29
N LEU A 88 -20.10 16.81 -7.67
CA LEU A 88 -18.84 17.50 -8.00
C LEU A 88 -17.98 17.78 -6.76
N GLU A 89 -18.62 18.03 -5.63
CA GLU A 89 -17.92 18.29 -4.36
C GLU A 89 -17.27 17.00 -3.85
N VAL A 90 -18.03 15.91 -3.75
CA VAL A 90 -17.56 14.64 -3.19
C VAL A 90 -16.52 13.93 -4.07
N MET A 91 -16.49 14.24 -5.37
CA MET A 91 -15.58 13.62 -6.34
C MET A 91 -14.29 14.43 -6.58
N HIS A 92 -14.19 15.64 -6.03
CA HIS A 92 -13.05 16.52 -6.22
C HIS A 92 -11.90 16.18 -5.26
N ARG A 93 -10.65 16.29 -5.74
CA ARG A 93 -9.44 16.07 -4.97
C ARG A 93 -8.99 17.35 -4.27
N ALA A 94 -9.42 17.54 -3.03
CA ALA A 94 -8.94 18.63 -2.18
C ALA A 94 -7.41 18.56 -1.99
N ALA A 95 -6.72 19.68 -2.26
CA ALA A 95 -5.25 19.71 -2.31
C ALA A 95 -4.58 19.52 -0.94
N ASP A 96 -5.17 20.10 0.10
CA ASP A 96 -4.77 19.94 1.49
C ASP A 96 -4.90 18.47 1.94
N ARG A 97 -6.02 17.83 1.61
CA ARG A 97 -6.25 16.42 1.92
C ARG A 97 -5.26 15.51 1.19
N ARG A 98 -4.98 15.81 -0.09
CA ARG A 98 -3.94 15.11 -0.86
C ARG A 98 -2.59 15.17 -0.15
N ILE A 99 -2.12 16.37 0.19
CA ILE A 99 -0.83 16.58 0.87
C ILE A 99 -0.78 15.78 2.18
N HIS A 100 -1.84 15.85 2.98
CA HIS A 100 -1.94 15.07 4.22
C HIS A 100 -1.78 13.56 3.99
N LEU A 101 -2.51 13.00 3.02
CA LEU A 101 -2.45 11.56 2.70
C LEU A 101 -1.08 11.15 2.16
N GLN A 102 -0.45 11.97 1.31
CA GLN A 102 0.89 11.71 0.77
C GLN A 102 1.96 11.74 1.86
N HIS A 103 1.82 12.59 2.88
CA HIS A 103 2.72 12.59 4.04
C HIS A 103 2.53 11.38 4.96
N ALA A 104 1.35 10.77 4.96
CA ALA A 104 1.07 9.58 5.75
C ALA A 104 1.69 8.30 5.16
N THR A 105 2.02 8.29 3.86
CA THR A 105 2.51 7.11 3.15
C THR A 105 4.00 7.19 2.85
N LEU A 106 4.66 6.02 2.76
CA LEU A 106 6.08 5.92 2.43
C LEU A 106 6.35 6.02 0.91
N ASP A 107 5.35 5.73 0.08
CA ASP A 107 5.42 5.81 -1.38
C ASP A 107 4.95 7.17 -1.94
N THR A 108 4.56 8.11 -1.08
CA THR A 108 4.03 9.45 -1.46
C THR A 108 2.72 9.40 -2.25
N GLU A 109 2.05 8.25 -2.28
CA GLU A 109 0.74 8.09 -2.88
C GLU A 109 -0.37 8.40 -1.87
N ASP A 110 -1.48 8.94 -2.35
CA ASP A 110 -2.61 9.39 -1.55
C ASP A 110 -3.72 8.32 -1.39
N ASN A 111 -3.39 7.07 -1.66
CA ASN A 111 -4.34 5.96 -1.66
C ASN A 111 -4.26 5.21 -0.33
N ILE A 112 -4.71 5.80 0.78
CA ILE A 112 -4.74 5.16 2.11
C ILE A 112 -5.93 5.63 2.96
N LEU A 113 -6.49 4.74 3.77
CA LEU A 113 -7.54 5.05 4.74
C LEU A 113 -6.91 5.31 6.12
N VAL A 114 -6.96 6.58 6.55
CA VAL A 114 -6.44 7.01 7.86
C VAL A 114 -7.57 7.03 8.87
N GLY A 115 -7.40 6.31 9.99
CA GLY A 115 -8.41 6.21 11.05
C GLY A 115 -9.34 5.01 10.95
N THR A 116 -9.94 4.62 12.07
CA THR A 116 -10.82 3.44 12.18
C THR A 116 -12.17 3.65 11.50
N LEU A 117 -12.68 4.89 11.45
CA LEU A 117 -13.94 5.22 10.79
C LEU A 117 -13.93 4.84 9.32
N HIS A 118 -12.88 5.22 8.59
CA HIS A 118 -12.70 4.89 7.16
C HIS A 118 -12.54 3.40 6.90
N LEU A 119 -12.19 2.62 7.92
CA LEU A 119 -12.10 1.17 7.86
C LEU A 119 -13.44 0.47 8.15
N GLY A 120 -14.56 1.19 8.28
CA GLY A 120 -15.85 0.63 8.70
C GLY A 120 -15.93 0.40 10.21
N GLY A 121 -15.24 1.25 10.97
CA GLY A 121 -15.22 1.22 12.44
C GLY A 121 -14.28 0.19 13.06
N GLU A 122 -14.48 -0.04 14.36
CA GLU A 122 -13.66 -0.94 15.18
C GLU A 122 -14.07 -2.42 15.03
N LEU A 123 -15.32 -2.67 14.62
CA LEU A 123 -15.86 -4.01 14.49
C LEU A 123 -15.62 -4.59 13.10
N PHE A 124 -14.84 -5.67 13.05
CA PHE A 124 -14.50 -6.36 11.79
C PHE A 124 -15.74 -6.84 11.02
N SER A 125 -16.79 -7.30 11.72
CA SER A 125 -18.00 -7.86 11.12
C SER A 125 -18.79 -6.89 10.24
N GLN A 126 -18.64 -5.57 10.46
CA GLN A 126 -19.41 -4.54 9.76
C GLN A 126 -18.71 -4.04 8.49
N ARG A 127 -17.38 -4.19 8.42
CA ARG A 127 -16.53 -3.60 7.37
C ARG A 127 -16.91 -4.01 5.95
N SER A 128 -17.35 -5.24 5.74
CA SER A 128 -17.71 -5.71 4.39
C SER A 128 -19.01 -5.08 3.88
N ALA A 129 -20.01 -4.93 4.75
CA ALA A 129 -21.28 -4.29 4.40
C ALA A 129 -21.09 -2.79 4.18
N ASP A 130 -20.28 -2.14 5.03
CA ASP A 130 -19.95 -0.72 4.88
C ASP A 130 -19.16 -0.44 3.60
N TRP A 131 -18.20 -1.32 3.27
CA TRP A 131 -17.47 -1.24 2.01
C TRP A 131 -18.40 -1.34 0.80
N GLN A 132 -19.32 -2.30 0.80
CA GLN A 132 -20.29 -2.46 -0.29
C GLN A 132 -21.17 -1.21 -0.46
N ARG A 133 -21.69 -0.66 0.65
CA ARG A 133 -22.49 0.58 0.61
C ARG A 133 -21.68 1.77 0.08
N SER A 134 -20.43 1.90 0.50
CA SER A 134 -19.52 2.94 0.03
C SER A 134 -19.22 2.81 -1.46
N LEU A 135 -19.01 1.58 -1.95
CA LEU A 135 -18.78 1.29 -3.36
C LEU A 135 -20.00 1.64 -4.21
N ILE A 136 -21.22 1.36 -3.74
CA ILE A 136 -22.46 1.75 -4.42
C ILE A 136 -22.51 3.27 -4.57
N GLY A 137 -22.35 4.02 -3.48
CA GLY A 137 -22.40 5.49 -3.51
C GLY A 137 -21.34 6.08 -4.45
N TYR A 138 -20.11 5.58 -4.37
CA TYR A 138 -19.03 6.01 -5.27
C TYR A 138 -19.33 5.75 -6.75
N LEU A 139 -19.80 4.55 -7.10
CA LEU A 139 -20.15 4.22 -8.48
C LEU A 139 -21.31 5.08 -8.99
N SER A 140 -22.29 5.41 -8.14
CA SER A 140 -23.37 6.34 -8.47
C SER A 140 -22.83 7.74 -8.78
N HIS A 141 -21.90 8.28 -7.98
CA HIS A 141 -21.28 9.58 -8.27
C HIS A 141 -20.43 9.56 -9.54
N VAL A 142 -19.66 8.49 -9.77
CA VAL A 142 -18.89 8.33 -11.03
C VAL A 142 -19.81 8.33 -12.24
N GLN A 143 -20.91 7.57 -12.19
CA GLN A 143 -21.90 7.55 -13.26
C GLN A 143 -22.51 8.94 -13.48
N GLN A 144 -22.90 9.63 -12.41
CA GLN A 144 -23.46 10.98 -12.50
C GLN A 144 -22.46 11.99 -13.07
N CYS A 145 -21.17 11.90 -12.70
CA CYS A 145 -20.09 12.69 -13.32
C CYS A 145 -20.02 12.44 -14.83
N CYS A 146 -20.02 11.17 -15.26
CA CYS A 146 -20.01 10.82 -16.68
C CYS A 146 -21.24 11.39 -17.40
N VAL A 147 -22.43 11.29 -16.80
CA VAL A 147 -23.68 11.82 -17.36
C VAL A 147 -23.60 13.34 -17.52
N ASN A 148 -23.25 14.05 -16.45
CA ASN A 148 -23.18 15.51 -16.44
C ASN A 148 -22.19 16.07 -17.46
N VAL A 149 -21.17 15.30 -17.85
CA VAL A 149 -20.19 15.77 -18.83
C VAL A 149 -20.56 15.40 -20.26
N LEU A 150 -21.07 14.18 -20.47
CA LEU A 150 -21.39 13.69 -21.81
C LEU A 150 -22.74 14.23 -22.32
N ALA A 151 -23.67 14.51 -21.40
CA ALA A 151 -24.96 15.15 -21.65
C ALA A 151 -25.21 16.22 -20.59
N PRO A 152 -24.56 17.40 -20.71
CA PRO A 152 -24.73 18.48 -19.74
C PRO A 152 -26.20 18.86 -19.55
N PRO A 153 -26.65 19.16 -18.31
CA PRO A 153 -28.00 19.64 -18.06
C PRO A 153 -28.31 20.83 -18.96
N GLY A 154 -29.45 20.87 -19.65
CA GLY A 154 -29.80 21.96 -20.58
C GLY A 154 -29.23 21.82 -22.00
N SER A 155 -28.50 20.74 -22.31
CA SER A 155 -28.22 20.33 -23.69
C SER A 155 -29.34 19.44 -24.24
N ASP A 156 -29.50 19.41 -25.57
CA ASP A 156 -30.40 18.46 -26.26
C ASP A 156 -29.81 17.03 -26.32
N ALA A 157 -28.64 16.81 -25.73
CA ALA A 157 -27.98 15.51 -25.74
C ALA A 157 -28.58 14.60 -24.66
N GLU A 158 -28.83 13.34 -25.01
CA GLU A 158 -29.31 12.31 -24.09
C GLU A 158 -28.38 11.09 -24.15
N ILE A 159 -28.13 10.48 -22.99
CA ILE A 159 -27.40 9.21 -22.91
C ILE A 159 -28.40 8.07 -22.98
N ILE A 160 -28.48 7.46 -24.17
CA ILE A 160 -29.39 6.34 -24.45
C ILE A 160 -28.96 5.04 -23.74
N GLY A 161 -27.65 4.89 -23.46
CA GLY A 161 -27.13 3.73 -22.75
C GLY A 161 -25.72 3.94 -22.21
N PHE A 162 -25.50 3.52 -20.97
CA PHE A 162 -24.19 3.47 -20.33
C PHE A 162 -24.00 2.10 -19.68
N GLU A 163 -23.10 1.30 -20.23
CA GLU A 163 -22.85 -0.07 -19.78
C GLU A 163 -21.36 -0.29 -19.53
N ILE A 164 -21.02 -0.76 -18.33
CA ILE A 164 -19.68 -1.25 -18.02
C ILE A 164 -19.58 -2.71 -18.46
N ARG A 165 -19.05 -2.92 -19.67
CA ARG A 165 -19.04 -4.25 -20.31
C ARG A 165 -18.06 -5.23 -19.66
N SER A 166 -16.83 -4.81 -19.44
CA SER A 166 -15.76 -5.70 -18.98
C SER A 166 -14.83 -5.05 -17.98
N VAL A 167 -14.23 -5.88 -17.14
CA VAL A 167 -13.18 -5.50 -16.20
C VAL A 167 -11.86 -5.97 -16.78
N ARG A 168 -10.96 -5.05 -17.10
CA ARG A 168 -9.68 -5.38 -17.73
C ARG A 168 -8.60 -5.72 -16.70
N GLN A 169 -8.56 -4.94 -15.62
CA GLN A 169 -7.56 -5.04 -14.55
C GLN A 169 -8.24 -4.73 -13.22
N VAL A 170 -7.77 -5.36 -12.15
CA VAL A 170 -8.23 -5.11 -10.77
C VAL A 170 -7.06 -5.23 -9.81
N GLU A 171 -7.03 -4.32 -8.84
CA GLU A 171 -6.16 -4.42 -7.68
C GLU A 171 -7.06 -4.54 -6.44
N CYS A 172 -6.94 -5.65 -5.72
CA CYS A 172 -7.64 -5.90 -4.47
C CYS A 172 -6.63 -5.98 -3.35
N TYR A 173 -6.80 -5.22 -2.27
CA TYR A 173 -5.83 -5.24 -1.19
C TYR A 173 -6.45 -5.23 0.20
N TRP A 174 -5.62 -5.64 1.16
CA TRP A 174 -5.89 -5.60 2.59
C TRP A 174 -4.72 -4.92 3.29
N GLU A 175 -5.04 -4.17 4.33
CA GLU A 175 -4.04 -3.54 5.17
C GLU A 175 -4.02 -4.17 6.55
N LEU A 176 -2.81 -4.47 7.02
CA LEU A 176 -2.55 -5.00 8.34
C LEU A 176 -1.74 -3.97 9.14
N ARG A 177 -2.17 -3.69 10.37
CA ARG A 177 -1.35 -2.94 11.32
C ARG A 177 -0.17 -3.80 11.73
N ALA A 178 1.03 -3.26 11.53
CA ALA A 178 2.29 -3.95 11.76
C ALA A 178 3.30 -2.90 12.20
N GLU A 179 3.59 -2.83 13.50
CA GLU A 179 4.59 -1.90 14.03
C GLU A 179 5.93 -2.16 13.30
N GLN A 180 6.52 -1.10 12.71
CA GLN A 180 7.74 -1.21 11.92
C GLN A 180 7.57 -2.06 10.65
N ALA A 181 6.47 -1.82 9.92
CA ALA A 181 6.16 -2.49 8.66
C ALA A 181 7.36 -2.56 7.67
N PRO A 182 8.24 -1.54 7.53
CA PRO A 182 9.43 -1.67 6.68
C PRO A 182 10.38 -2.80 7.10
N LEU A 183 10.57 -3.00 8.40
CA LEU A 183 11.44 -4.07 8.92
C LEU A 183 10.80 -5.43 8.74
N ILE A 184 9.50 -5.54 9.03
CA ILE A 184 8.76 -6.77 8.83
C ILE A 184 8.81 -7.17 7.34
N LEU A 185 8.59 -6.23 6.42
CA LEU A 185 8.67 -6.52 4.99
C LEU A 185 10.07 -6.93 4.53
N ARG A 186 11.13 -6.33 5.11
CA ARG A 186 12.51 -6.76 4.88
C ARG A 186 12.68 -8.23 5.30
N ASP A 187 12.25 -8.58 6.51
CA ASP A 187 12.36 -9.94 7.03
C ASP A 187 11.56 -10.93 6.18
N MET A 188 10.36 -10.54 5.73
CA MET A 188 9.56 -11.31 4.78
C MET A 188 10.30 -11.54 3.46
N SER A 189 10.94 -10.51 2.93
CA SER A 189 11.70 -10.60 1.67
C SER A 189 12.91 -11.53 1.79
N ILE A 190 13.59 -11.52 2.93
CA ILE A 190 14.70 -12.44 3.23
C ILE A 190 14.18 -13.88 3.33
N ALA A 191 13.10 -14.09 4.08
CA ALA A 191 12.53 -15.41 4.28
C ALA A 191 12.00 -16.02 2.97
N VAL A 192 11.34 -15.24 2.11
CA VAL A 192 10.93 -15.70 0.77
C VAL A 192 12.16 -16.10 -0.06
N ARG A 193 13.23 -15.30 -0.03
CA ARG A 193 14.48 -15.63 -0.72
C ARG A 193 15.15 -16.91 -0.19
N SER A 194 15.11 -17.15 1.12
CA SER A 194 15.75 -18.33 1.73
C SER A 194 14.90 -19.62 1.64
N SER A 195 13.59 -19.49 1.44
CA SER A 195 12.65 -20.61 1.42
C SER A 195 12.71 -21.42 0.13
N ASP A 196 13.41 -20.95 -0.90
CA ASP A 196 13.39 -21.57 -2.23
C ASP A 196 14.77 -21.53 -2.93
N PRO A 197 15.65 -22.52 -2.67
CA PRO A 197 16.91 -22.67 -3.38
C PRO A 197 16.75 -23.14 -4.85
N GLU A 198 15.59 -23.66 -5.25
CA GLU A 198 15.34 -24.27 -6.58
C GLU A 198 14.33 -23.51 -7.47
N ALA A 199 13.77 -22.39 -6.97
CA ALA A 199 13.08 -21.33 -7.71
C ALA A 199 11.81 -21.72 -8.48
N GLU A 200 10.89 -22.46 -7.85
CA GLU A 200 9.51 -22.57 -8.37
C GLU A 200 8.72 -21.24 -8.18
N ILE A 201 9.15 -20.37 -7.28
CA ILE A 201 8.47 -19.10 -7.00
C ILE A 201 9.20 -17.93 -7.68
N HIS A 202 8.58 -17.34 -8.69
CA HIS A 202 9.08 -16.10 -9.28
C HIS A 202 8.71 -14.90 -8.40
N TYR A 203 9.71 -14.20 -7.86
CA TYR A 203 9.51 -13.00 -7.05
C TYR A 203 10.45 -11.87 -7.47
N LEU A 204 10.05 -10.65 -7.13
CA LEU A 204 10.82 -9.42 -7.31
C LEU A 204 10.75 -8.61 -6.01
N ILE A 205 11.86 -7.97 -5.66
CA ILE A 205 11.93 -7.04 -4.52
C ILE A 205 12.35 -5.70 -5.07
N GLY A 206 11.73 -4.64 -4.58
CA GLY A 206 12.12 -3.28 -4.96
C GLY A 206 11.61 -2.25 -3.95
N ALA A 207 11.67 -0.99 -4.38
CA ALA A 207 11.14 0.13 -3.63
C ALA A 207 10.49 1.14 -4.57
N ALA A 208 9.53 1.90 -4.04
CA ALA A 208 8.95 3.08 -4.67
C ALA A 208 9.01 4.21 -3.64
N ALA A 209 9.78 5.26 -3.95
CA ALA A 209 10.23 6.24 -2.95
C ALA A 209 10.82 5.52 -1.71
N ASN A 210 10.23 5.69 -0.53
CA ASN A 210 10.69 5.06 0.72
C ASN A 210 9.94 3.76 1.05
N ALA A 211 8.91 3.39 0.28
CA ALA A 211 8.16 2.15 0.50
C ALA A 211 8.89 0.98 -0.17
N SER A 212 9.37 0.03 0.63
CA SER A 212 9.81 -1.26 0.11
C SER A 212 8.61 -2.10 -0.35
N TRP A 213 8.83 -2.97 -1.33
CA TRP A 213 7.83 -3.91 -1.81
C TRP A 213 8.42 -5.27 -2.18
N LEU A 214 7.61 -6.31 -1.99
CA LEU A 214 7.85 -7.68 -2.42
C LEU A 214 6.71 -8.10 -3.35
N LYS A 215 7.04 -8.39 -4.61
CA LYS A 215 6.11 -8.90 -5.62
C LYS A 215 6.36 -10.39 -5.81
N ILE A 216 5.31 -11.19 -5.73
CA ILE A 216 5.31 -12.64 -5.91
C ILE A 216 4.36 -12.96 -7.07
N GLU A 217 4.85 -13.70 -8.05
CA GLU A 217 4.04 -14.22 -9.13
C GLU A 217 3.26 -15.43 -8.63
N LEU A 218 1.93 -15.32 -8.59
CA LEU A 218 1.05 -16.47 -8.33
C LEU A 218 0.75 -17.20 -9.64
N THR A 219 0.54 -16.42 -10.71
CA THR A 219 0.51 -16.84 -12.11
C THR A 219 1.06 -15.70 -12.96
N LYS A 220 1.32 -15.94 -14.26
CA LYS A 220 1.77 -14.89 -15.19
C LYS A 220 0.91 -13.63 -15.23
N LYS A 221 -0.36 -13.72 -14.80
CA LYS A 221 -1.35 -12.64 -14.82
C LYS A 221 -1.82 -12.19 -13.44
N ILE A 222 -1.43 -12.92 -12.39
CA ILE A 222 -1.85 -12.65 -11.01
C ILE A 222 -0.61 -12.53 -10.15
N HIS A 223 -0.48 -11.38 -9.51
CA HIS A 223 0.62 -11.11 -8.61
C HIS A 223 0.10 -10.76 -7.23
N LEU A 224 0.75 -11.29 -6.19
CA LEU A 224 0.65 -10.74 -4.85
C LEU A 224 1.78 -9.73 -4.67
N VAL A 225 1.46 -8.51 -4.27
CA VAL A 225 2.44 -7.50 -3.92
C VAL A 225 2.23 -7.04 -2.50
N ILE A 226 3.30 -7.05 -1.72
CA ILE A 226 3.30 -6.69 -0.31
C ILE A 226 4.13 -5.43 -0.14
N TYR A 227 3.55 -4.39 0.45
CA TYR A 227 4.20 -3.10 0.66
C TYR A 227 4.26 -2.73 2.13
N ALA A 228 5.35 -2.07 2.53
CA ALA A 228 5.34 -1.22 3.72
C ALA A 228 4.73 0.13 3.32
N LYS A 229 3.40 0.23 3.41
CA LYS A 229 2.66 1.41 2.94
C LYS A 229 2.88 2.62 3.85
N CYS A 230 2.98 2.36 5.15
CA CYS A 230 3.32 3.31 6.21
C CYS A 230 4.38 2.70 7.12
N MET A 231 4.87 3.48 8.09
CA MET A 231 5.76 2.97 9.13
C MET A 231 5.13 1.84 9.96
N ASP A 232 3.80 1.81 10.06
CA ASP A 232 3.03 0.91 10.91
C ASP A 232 2.03 0.04 10.14
N ARG A 233 2.15 -0.02 8.80
CA ARG A 233 1.14 -0.68 7.95
C ARG A 233 1.73 -1.44 6.79
N LEU A 234 1.37 -2.73 6.72
CA LEU A 234 1.61 -3.58 5.57
C LEU A 234 0.36 -3.63 4.68
N ARG A 235 0.53 -3.53 3.38
CA ARG A 235 -0.53 -3.73 2.39
C ARG A 235 -0.26 -4.99 1.58
N PHE A 236 -1.22 -5.91 1.55
CA PHE A 236 -1.22 -7.11 0.71
C PHE A 236 -2.16 -6.87 -0.46
N GLU A 237 -1.63 -6.78 -1.66
CA GLU A 237 -2.36 -6.42 -2.87
C GLU A 237 -2.29 -7.54 -3.90
N VAL A 238 -3.44 -8.10 -4.26
CA VAL A 238 -3.56 -9.03 -5.38
C VAL A 238 -3.89 -8.22 -6.63
N ARG A 239 -2.95 -8.22 -7.57
CA ARG A 239 -3.08 -7.57 -8.88
C ARG A 239 -3.47 -8.59 -9.92
N TYR A 240 -4.60 -8.34 -10.57
CA TYR A 240 -5.05 -9.05 -11.75
C TYR A 240 -4.75 -8.16 -12.96
N ILE A 241 -3.76 -8.55 -13.75
CA ILE A 241 -3.35 -7.83 -14.96
C ILE A 241 -3.86 -8.57 -16.20
N ASP A 242 -4.20 -7.80 -17.23
CA ASP A 242 -4.53 -8.21 -18.61
C ASP A 242 -5.20 -9.57 -18.85
N GLY A 243 -6.46 -9.53 -19.30
CA GLY A 243 -7.19 -10.72 -19.70
C GLY A 243 -7.57 -11.59 -18.50
N ILE A 244 -8.08 -10.92 -17.46
CA ILE A 244 -8.49 -11.52 -16.18
C ILE A 244 -9.77 -12.34 -16.29
N GLN A 245 -10.50 -12.23 -17.41
CA GLN A 245 -11.83 -12.81 -17.57
C GLN A 245 -11.84 -14.34 -17.36
N GLY A 246 -10.84 -15.06 -17.87
CA GLY A 246 -10.72 -16.51 -17.61
C GLY A 246 -10.48 -16.85 -16.14
N GLU A 247 -9.78 -15.98 -15.40
CA GLU A 247 -9.59 -16.10 -13.95
C GLU A 247 -10.87 -15.71 -13.18
N LEU A 248 -11.71 -14.83 -13.72
CA LEU A 248 -13.02 -14.54 -13.13
C LEU A 248 -13.96 -15.74 -13.29
N GLU A 249 -14.02 -16.30 -14.50
CA GLU A 249 -14.86 -17.45 -14.83
C GLU A 249 -14.46 -18.70 -14.02
N ALA A 250 -13.15 -18.96 -13.86
CA ALA A 250 -12.63 -20.08 -13.07
C ALA A 250 -13.00 -20.00 -11.57
N PHE A 251 -13.34 -18.81 -11.08
CA PHE A 251 -13.75 -18.58 -9.69
C PHE A 251 -15.26 -18.37 -9.55
N HIS A 252 -16.04 -18.81 -10.55
CA HIS A 252 -17.49 -18.70 -10.59
C HIS A 252 -18.01 -17.26 -10.46
N CYS A 253 -17.17 -16.26 -10.75
CA CYS A 253 -17.65 -14.90 -10.91
C CYS A 253 -18.51 -14.91 -12.17
N ASN A 254 -19.80 -14.68 -12.02
CA ASN A 254 -20.68 -14.59 -13.17
C ASN A 254 -20.33 -13.31 -13.93
N VAL A 255 -19.63 -13.47 -15.05
CA VAL A 255 -19.22 -12.36 -15.94
C VAL A 255 -20.40 -11.69 -16.64
N ALA A 256 -21.61 -12.23 -16.53
CA ALA A 256 -22.86 -11.56 -16.90
C ALA A 256 -23.56 -10.85 -15.73
N SER A 257 -23.03 -10.96 -14.50
CA SER A 257 -23.57 -10.24 -13.35
C SER A 257 -23.26 -8.74 -13.41
N PRO A 258 -24.09 -7.91 -12.76
CA PRO A 258 -23.83 -6.48 -12.60
C PRO A 258 -22.44 -6.21 -12.02
N MET A 259 -21.85 -5.07 -12.41
CA MET A 259 -20.47 -4.68 -12.06
C MET A 259 -20.19 -4.80 -10.55
N LEU A 260 -21.11 -4.35 -9.69
CA LEU A 260 -20.93 -4.41 -8.24
C LEU A 260 -20.70 -5.84 -7.75
N GLN A 261 -21.55 -6.79 -8.17
CA GLN A 261 -21.42 -8.18 -7.77
C GLN A 261 -20.09 -8.76 -8.26
N ARG A 262 -19.72 -8.45 -9.51
CA ARG A 262 -18.45 -8.89 -10.09
C ARG A 262 -17.24 -8.40 -9.28
N LEU A 263 -17.23 -7.13 -8.86
CA LEU A 263 -16.16 -6.59 -8.00
C LEU A 263 -16.11 -7.29 -6.62
N MET A 264 -17.26 -7.60 -6.04
CA MET A 264 -17.34 -8.28 -4.75
C MET A 264 -16.81 -9.72 -4.83
N ASP A 265 -17.16 -10.46 -5.89
CA ASP A 265 -16.68 -11.83 -6.10
C ASP A 265 -15.15 -11.85 -6.31
N ILE A 266 -14.62 -10.89 -7.08
CA ILE A 266 -13.17 -10.71 -7.27
C ILE A 266 -12.47 -10.51 -5.93
N ARG A 267 -13.02 -9.64 -5.07
CA ARG A 267 -12.46 -9.37 -3.74
C ARG A 267 -12.42 -10.64 -2.88
N ILE A 268 -13.46 -11.49 -2.93
CA ILE A 268 -13.49 -12.78 -2.21
C ILE A 268 -12.40 -13.71 -2.73
N GLY A 269 -12.27 -13.83 -4.05
CA GLY A 269 -11.24 -14.67 -4.69
C GLY A 269 -9.81 -14.21 -4.39
N ALA A 270 -9.59 -12.90 -4.30
CA ALA A 270 -8.32 -12.31 -3.90
C ALA A 270 -8.02 -12.57 -2.41
N ALA A 271 -9.03 -12.48 -1.53
CA ALA A 271 -8.87 -12.79 -0.10
C ALA A 271 -8.40 -14.23 0.12
N ALA A 272 -9.00 -15.19 -0.59
CA ALA A 272 -8.60 -16.60 -0.51
C ALA A 272 -7.13 -16.83 -0.91
N ARG A 273 -6.63 -16.08 -1.91
CA ARG A 273 -5.22 -16.14 -2.33
C ARG A 273 -4.28 -15.55 -1.28
N VAL A 274 -4.64 -14.41 -0.68
CA VAL A 274 -3.87 -13.82 0.43
C VAL A 274 -3.85 -14.78 1.62
N GLN A 275 -4.98 -15.39 1.98
CA GLN A 275 -5.05 -16.38 3.06
C GLN A 275 -4.22 -17.62 2.78
N ARG A 276 -4.22 -18.11 1.53
CA ARG A 276 -3.37 -19.24 1.13
C ARG A 276 -1.90 -18.88 1.25
N PHE A 277 -1.48 -17.74 0.70
CA PHE A 277 -0.10 -17.26 0.86
C PHE A 277 0.28 -17.14 2.35
N TRP A 278 -0.59 -16.54 3.15
CA TRP A 278 -0.35 -16.40 4.59
C TRP A 278 -0.18 -17.77 5.26
N ARG A 279 -1.03 -18.76 4.95
CA ARG A 279 -0.90 -20.11 5.51
C ARG A 279 0.39 -20.79 5.06
N ASP A 280 0.70 -20.74 3.77
CA ASP A 280 1.80 -21.49 3.19
C ASP A 280 3.17 -20.90 3.56
N TYR A 281 3.23 -19.57 3.76
CA TYR A 281 4.49 -18.85 3.99
C TYR A 281 4.59 -18.19 5.36
N ALA A 282 3.52 -17.69 5.98
CA ALA A 282 3.64 -16.94 7.24
C ALA A 282 4.22 -17.76 8.40
N GLU A 283 3.98 -19.08 8.43
CA GLU A 283 4.62 -19.96 9.40
C GLU A 283 6.15 -20.05 9.21
N ARG A 284 6.62 -19.90 7.97
CA ARG A 284 8.06 -19.85 7.61
C ARG A 284 8.65 -18.44 7.77
N LEU A 285 7.80 -17.41 7.70
CA LEU A 285 8.10 -16.02 8.00
C LEU A 285 8.22 -15.80 9.52
N THR A 286 8.86 -16.73 10.25
CA THR A 286 9.26 -16.45 11.63
C THR A 286 10.22 -15.27 11.54
N PRO A 287 9.93 -14.10 12.15
CA PRO A 287 10.82 -12.96 12.05
C PRO A 287 12.20 -13.42 12.52
N GLN A 288 13.20 -13.35 11.64
CA GLN A 288 14.58 -13.36 12.09
C GLN A 288 14.79 -12.00 12.73
N PHE A 289 14.31 -11.86 13.97
CA PHE A 289 14.31 -10.63 14.75
C PHE A 289 15.73 -10.06 14.78
N GLY A 290 16.07 -9.19 13.83
CA GLY A 290 17.42 -8.71 13.64
C GLY A 290 17.42 -7.20 13.56
N ALA A 291 16.79 -6.66 12.52
CA ALA A 291 16.91 -5.24 12.21
C ALA A 291 16.41 -4.31 13.33
N GLN A 292 15.26 -4.60 13.93
CA GLN A 292 14.75 -3.78 15.05
C GLN A 292 15.66 -3.87 16.27
N GLN A 293 16.12 -5.08 16.59
CA GLN A 293 17.01 -5.31 17.71
C GLN A 293 18.38 -4.64 17.50
N ILE A 294 18.87 -4.53 16.26
CA ILE A 294 20.06 -3.72 15.92
C ILE A 294 19.79 -2.24 16.14
N ILE A 295 18.65 -1.73 15.66
CA ILE A 295 18.30 -0.31 15.80
C ILE A 295 18.16 0.06 17.28
N ASP A 296 17.41 -0.74 18.04
CA ASP A 296 17.26 -0.56 19.49
C ASP A 296 18.59 -0.65 20.23
N PHE A 297 19.44 -1.59 19.81
CA PHE A 297 20.80 -1.73 20.34
C PHE A 297 21.61 -0.47 20.06
N ILE A 298 21.68 -0.01 18.81
CA ILE A 298 22.49 1.16 18.42
C ILE A 298 21.98 2.43 19.11
N ALA A 299 20.66 2.63 19.17
CA ALA A 299 20.05 3.78 19.83
C ALA A 299 20.40 3.80 21.34
N SER A 300 20.10 2.69 22.04
CA SER A 300 20.36 2.57 23.48
C SER A 300 21.87 2.61 23.79
N PHE A 301 22.68 2.02 22.93
CA PHE A 301 24.14 1.99 23.08
C PHE A 301 24.73 3.37 22.87
N ASN A 302 24.31 4.11 21.85
CA ASN A 302 24.80 5.46 21.59
C ASN A 302 24.39 6.46 22.67
N GLU A 303 23.22 6.28 23.29
CA GLU A 303 22.78 7.12 24.40
C GLU A 303 23.69 6.98 25.63
N ILE A 304 24.24 5.78 25.86
CA ILE A 304 24.96 5.45 27.10
C ILE A 304 26.48 5.44 26.92
N ALA A 305 26.96 4.89 25.81
CA ALA A 305 28.39 4.75 25.56
C ALA A 305 29.01 6.11 25.21
N PRO A 306 30.07 6.55 25.91
CA PRO A 306 30.74 7.81 25.60
C PRO A 306 31.36 7.78 24.20
N VAL A 307 31.17 8.85 23.42
CA VAL A 307 31.59 8.96 22.01
C VAL A 307 33.04 8.49 21.79
N ALA A 308 33.95 8.88 22.70
CA ALA A 308 35.38 8.60 22.61
C ALA A 308 35.76 7.11 22.65
N VAL A 309 34.86 6.24 23.11
CA VAL A 309 35.14 4.81 23.33
C VAL A 309 34.12 3.87 22.68
N ARG A 310 33.17 4.42 21.90
CA ARG A 310 32.08 3.66 21.28
C ARG A 310 32.60 2.57 20.34
N HIS A 311 33.62 2.89 19.56
CA HIS A 311 34.15 1.97 18.56
C HIS A 311 34.80 0.75 19.20
N GLU A 312 35.61 0.97 20.23
CA GLU A 312 36.29 -0.05 21.02
C GLU A 312 35.28 -0.94 21.76
N LEU A 313 34.27 -0.33 22.39
CA LEU A 313 33.20 -1.06 23.07
C LEU A 313 32.35 -1.91 22.11
N LEU A 314 32.00 -1.38 20.93
CA LEU A 314 31.30 -2.14 19.89
C LEU A 314 32.16 -3.29 19.39
N THR A 315 33.45 -3.05 19.20
CA THR A 315 34.41 -4.09 18.76
C THR A 315 34.50 -5.20 19.80
N LEU A 316 34.59 -4.87 21.09
CA LEU A 316 34.59 -5.84 22.18
C LEU A 316 33.29 -6.64 22.26
N LEU A 317 32.13 -6.00 22.07
CA LEU A 317 30.83 -6.68 22.02
C LEU A 317 30.66 -7.54 20.77
N ALA A 318 31.22 -7.10 19.63
CA ALA A 318 31.24 -7.83 18.38
C ALA A 318 32.14 -9.07 18.45
N ALA A 319 33.29 -8.97 19.11
CA ALA A 319 34.25 -10.06 19.25
C ALA A 319 33.88 -11.02 20.38
N ASN A 320 33.58 -10.51 21.58
CA ASN A 320 33.53 -11.30 22.81
C ASN A 320 32.11 -11.56 23.32
N ARG A 321 31.09 -10.89 22.77
CA ARG A 321 29.69 -10.92 23.26
C ARG A 321 29.55 -10.59 24.75
N ALA A 322 30.57 -10.01 25.35
CA ALA A 322 30.65 -9.71 26.77
C ALA A 322 31.65 -8.59 27.01
N LEU A 323 31.46 -7.89 28.12
CA LEU A 323 32.35 -6.88 28.65
C LEU A 323 32.78 -7.30 30.05
N ILE A 324 34.05 -7.12 30.37
CA ILE A 324 34.60 -7.37 31.69
C ILE A 324 34.95 -6.00 32.28
N ALA A 325 34.28 -5.63 33.37
CA ALA A 325 34.55 -4.35 34.03
C ALA A 325 35.95 -4.34 34.65
N ASN A 326 36.71 -3.28 34.40
CA ASN A 326 38.03 -3.04 34.97
C ASN A 326 38.16 -1.56 35.39
N ASP A 327 38.03 -1.32 36.70
CA ASP A 327 37.95 0.02 37.29
C ASP A 327 39.33 0.67 37.54
N GLU A 328 40.46 -0.03 37.32
CA GLU A 328 41.80 0.50 37.65
C GLU A 328 42.39 1.44 36.58
N ALA A 329 41.92 1.41 35.33
CA ALA A 329 42.23 2.38 34.25
C ALA A 329 41.53 2.03 32.91
N GLY A 330 40.46 1.22 32.92
CA GLY A 330 39.91 0.60 31.72
C GLY A 330 38.89 1.45 30.95
N ILE A 331 38.79 1.20 29.65
CA ILE A 331 37.73 1.71 28.75
C ILE A 331 36.34 1.17 29.15
N VAL A 332 36.32 0.05 29.89
CA VAL A 332 35.12 -0.66 30.35
C VAL A 332 35.02 -0.56 31.88
N THR A 333 34.34 0.47 32.40
CA THR A 333 34.13 0.64 33.85
C THR A 333 32.87 -0.09 34.33
N ASN A 334 32.81 -0.40 35.62
CA ASN A 334 31.64 -1.00 36.25
C ASN A 334 30.40 -0.10 36.16
N GLU A 335 30.57 1.22 36.25
CA GLU A 335 29.49 2.19 36.09
C GLU A 335 28.88 2.15 34.69
N LEU A 336 29.75 2.10 33.66
CA LEU A 336 29.32 1.95 32.27
C LEU A 336 28.59 0.62 32.04
N CYS A 337 29.14 -0.49 32.54
CA CYS A 337 28.50 -1.80 32.44
C CYS A 337 27.12 -1.83 33.14
N GLU A 338 26.97 -1.20 34.30
CA GLU A 338 25.68 -1.10 34.98
C GLU A 338 24.69 -0.17 34.27
N ALA A 339 25.16 0.89 33.61
CA ALA A 339 24.32 1.74 32.76
C ALA A 339 23.81 0.95 31.53
N LEU A 340 24.71 0.26 30.82
CA LEU A 340 24.35 -0.61 29.69
C LEU A 340 23.43 -1.76 30.12
N ARG A 341 23.60 -2.30 31.35
CA ARG A 341 22.68 -3.29 31.92
C ARG A 341 21.29 -2.71 32.19
N ARG A 342 21.21 -1.49 32.73
CA ARG A 342 19.92 -0.81 32.99
C ARG A 342 19.15 -0.54 31.70
N ALA A 343 19.84 -0.27 30.60
CA ALA A 343 19.22 -0.19 29.26
C ALA A 343 18.97 -1.56 28.60
N GLY A 344 19.27 -2.66 29.29
CA GLY A 344 19.05 -4.02 28.79
C GLY A 344 19.94 -4.40 27.61
N ILE A 345 21.09 -3.74 27.43
CA ILE A 345 22.14 -4.12 26.47
C ILE A 345 22.96 -5.28 27.02
N LEU A 346 23.20 -5.26 28.34
CA LEU A 346 23.95 -6.28 29.07
C LEU A 346 23.11 -6.97 30.13
N GLU A 347 23.55 -8.16 30.53
CA GLU A 347 23.06 -8.95 31.65
C GLU A 347 24.25 -9.35 32.54
N ARG A 348 24.04 -9.46 33.86
CA ARG A 348 25.10 -9.95 34.76
C ARG A 348 25.34 -11.44 34.51
N SER A 349 26.59 -11.82 34.27
CA SER A 349 26.96 -13.23 34.19
C SER A 349 26.91 -13.88 35.58
N ARG A 350 26.42 -15.13 35.66
CA ARG A 350 26.36 -15.90 36.91
C ARG A 350 27.65 -16.70 37.20
N HIS A 351 28.69 -16.59 36.36
CA HIS A 351 29.93 -17.36 36.55
C HIS A 351 30.81 -16.79 37.67
N ARG A 352 31.38 -17.70 38.46
CA ARG A 352 32.09 -17.44 39.74
C ARG A 352 33.58 -17.09 39.63
N GLN A 353 34.13 -16.84 38.44
CA GLN A 353 35.58 -16.56 38.30
C GLN A 353 35.91 -15.08 38.09
N ARG A 354 36.96 -14.65 38.80
CA ARG A 354 37.62 -13.34 38.90
C ARG A 354 37.20 -12.29 37.84
N GLY A 355 36.31 -11.37 38.25
CA GLY A 355 35.89 -10.19 37.48
C GLY A 355 34.37 -10.02 37.44
N ARG A 356 33.87 -8.78 37.42
CA ARG A 356 32.44 -8.51 37.17
C ARG A 356 32.19 -8.60 35.67
N ILE A 357 31.79 -9.78 35.20
CA ILE A 357 31.53 -10.05 33.79
C ILE A 357 30.07 -9.74 33.44
N TYR A 358 29.88 -8.95 32.38
CA TYR A 358 28.59 -8.58 31.82
C TYR A 358 28.46 -9.18 30.43
N ARG A 359 27.47 -10.03 30.21
CA ARG A 359 27.21 -10.65 28.90
C ARG A 359 26.22 -9.82 28.13
N MET A 360 26.33 -9.82 26.81
CA MET A 360 25.30 -9.24 25.94
C MET A 360 23.96 -9.91 26.24
N ALA A 361 22.91 -9.07 26.35
CA ALA A 361 21.57 -9.53 26.62
C ALA A 361 21.10 -10.53 25.55
N ARG A 362 20.30 -11.52 25.97
CA ARG A 362 19.91 -12.63 25.09
C ARG A 362 19.26 -12.14 23.79
N ARG A 363 18.50 -11.04 23.87
CA ARG A 363 17.83 -10.39 22.72
C ARG A 363 18.77 -9.82 21.66
N TYR A 364 20.03 -9.53 21.97
CA TYR A 364 20.99 -8.99 20.99
C TYR A 364 22.03 -10.03 20.54
N ARG A 365 22.18 -11.14 21.27
CA ARG A 365 23.20 -12.16 20.97
C ARG A 365 22.98 -12.85 19.63
N ALA A 366 21.76 -13.27 19.33
CA ALA A 366 21.41 -13.96 18.08
C ALA A 366 21.66 -13.07 16.84
N VAL A 367 21.35 -11.78 17.00
CA VAL A 367 21.52 -10.73 15.98
C VAL A 367 22.99 -10.49 15.65
N PHE A 368 23.79 -10.35 16.69
CA PHE A 368 25.23 -10.19 16.56
C PHE A 368 25.90 -11.47 16.02
N GLN A 369 25.41 -12.65 16.40
CA GLN A 369 25.85 -13.95 15.86
C GLN A 369 25.59 -14.04 14.35
N GLN A 370 24.41 -13.61 13.91
CA GLN A 370 24.05 -13.58 12.49
C GLN A 370 24.90 -12.59 11.67
N MET A 371 25.27 -11.44 12.25
CA MET A 371 26.04 -10.42 11.53
C MET A 371 27.55 -10.69 11.46
N PHE A 372 28.13 -11.24 12.53
CA PHE A 372 29.59 -11.31 12.66
C PHE A 372 30.16 -12.74 12.59
N GLY A 373 29.32 -13.78 12.66
CA GLY A 373 29.72 -15.19 12.52
C GLY A 373 30.64 -15.68 13.65
N GLY A 374 30.16 -16.59 14.49
CA GLY A 374 31.00 -17.24 15.50
C GLY A 374 30.21 -18.09 16.48
N ASP A 375 30.76 -19.25 16.85
CA ASP A 375 30.28 -20.04 17.99
C ASP A 375 30.66 -19.34 19.30
N ASP A 376 29.80 -19.48 20.32
CA ASP A 376 30.05 -18.97 21.66
C ASP A 376 31.43 -19.47 22.13
N ILE A 377 32.41 -18.57 22.27
CA ILE A 377 33.63 -18.90 23.02
C ILE A 377 33.21 -19.01 24.48
N VAL A 378 32.84 -20.23 24.85
CA VAL A 378 32.74 -20.67 26.24
C VAL A 378 34.16 -20.64 26.80
N THR A 379 34.39 -19.68 27.69
CA THR A 379 35.31 -19.85 28.83
C THR A 379 34.63 -19.37 30.09
#